data_AF-A0A0G0U4U3-F1
#
_entry.id   AF-A0A0G0U4U3-F1
#
_cell.length_a   1.000
_cell.length_b   1.000
_cell.length_c   1.000
_cell.angle_alpha   90.00
_cell.angle_beta   90.00
_cell.angle_gamma   90.00
#
_symmetry.space_group_name_H-M   'P 1'
#
loop_
_entity.id
_entity.type
_entity.pdbx_description
1 polymer ?
#
loop_
_entity_poly.entity_id
_entity_poly.type
_entity_poly.pdbx_seq_one_letter_code
_entity_poly.pdbx_strand_id
1 'polypeptide(L)'
;MTPNKQLRVKLFEAVRDIPYYLGEEGKNASCGAKAKLLSKLLEAIGLRCRLVYCYFTWAETNIPKEIVNRAPQAKASHVLLKVYVPENKKWVFVDPTWDSGLKTHFKISQWDGVSNTTIAVPTKRFYYLKDEKGQEISCQKFQVRNFDPQKGYTKVLNRWFDKIRK
;
A
#
# COMPACT_ATOMS: atom_id res chain seq x y z
N MET A 1 12.41 20.30 -15.39
CA MET A 1 11.87 20.80 -14.10
C MET A 1 11.63 19.61 -13.20
N THR A 2 12.22 19.60 -12.01
CA THR A 2 12.01 18.54 -11.02
C THR A 2 10.60 18.67 -10.43
N PRO A 3 9.80 17.59 -10.33
CA PRO A 3 8.42 17.69 -9.85
C PRO A 3 8.37 18.29 -8.44
N ASN A 4 7.50 19.27 -8.18
CA ASN A 4 7.45 19.99 -6.90
C ASN A 4 7.34 19.02 -5.71
N LYS A 5 8.34 19.01 -4.83
CA LYS A 5 8.41 18.16 -3.62
C LYS A 5 7.13 18.24 -2.79
N GLN A 6 6.59 19.44 -2.61
CA GLN A 6 5.40 19.66 -1.81
C GLN A 6 4.15 19.05 -2.45
N LEU A 7 4.08 19.02 -3.78
CA LEU A 7 3.00 18.34 -4.50
C LEU A 7 3.07 16.82 -4.29
N ARG A 8 4.27 16.23 -4.31
CA ARG A 8 4.45 14.78 -4.04
C ARG A 8 3.91 14.38 -2.67
N VAL A 9 4.23 15.18 -1.64
CA VAL A 9 3.75 14.98 -0.27
C VAL A 9 2.23 15.05 -0.23
N LYS A 10 1.62 16.11 -0.80
CA LYS A 10 0.16 16.25 -0.84
C LYS A 10 -0.54 15.10 -1.56
N LEU A 11 -0.01 14.64 -2.70
CA LEU A 11 -0.56 13.49 -3.42
C LEU A 11 -0.46 12.20 -2.60
N PHE A 12 0.67 12.00 -1.93
CA PHE A 12 0.84 10.85 -1.03
C PHE A 12 -0.15 10.88 0.13
N GLU A 13 -0.30 12.01 0.83
CA GLU A 13 -1.24 12.16 1.94
C GLU A 13 -2.68 11.93 1.48
N ALA A 14 -3.07 12.52 0.34
CA ALA A 14 -4.39 12.34 -0.22
C ALA A 14 -4.71 10.87 -0.53
N VAL A 15 -3.76 10.11 -1.07
CA VAL A 15 -3.96 8.67 -1.33
C VAL A 15 -3.88 7.83 -0.05
N ARG A 16 -2.95 8.16 0.85
CA ARG A 16 -2.78 7.47 2.13
C ARG A 16 -4.08 7.51 2.93
N ASP A 17 -4.70 8.69 3.00
CA ASP A 17 -5.86 8.94 3.86
C ASP A 17 -7.21 8.56 3.23
N ILE A 18 -7.22 7.94 2.04
CA ILE A 18 -8.37 7.14 1.59
C ILE A 18 -8.56 6.01 2.61
N PRO A 19 -9.74 5.78 3.20
CA PRO A 19 -9.93 4.71 4.18
C PRO A 19 -9.45 3.34 3.69
N TYR A 20 -8.64 2.66 4.50
CA TYR A 20 -8.14 1.33 4.15
C TYR A 20 -9.17 0.24 4.41
N TYR A 21 -9.36 -0.63 3.42
CA TYR A 21 -10.19 -1.83 3.52
C TYR A 21 -9.58 -2.98 2.73
N LEU A 22 -9.74 -4.20 3.26
CA LEU A 22 -9.40 -5.41 2.54
C LEU A 22 -10.57 -5.81 1.62
N GLY A 23 -10.29 -6.14 0.36
CA GLY A 23 -11.27 -6.72 -0.56
C GLY A 23 -12.42 -5.82 -1.02
N GLU A 24 -12.35 -4.52 -0.76
CA GLU A 24 -13.39 -3.61 -1.24
C GLU A 24 -13.10 -3.13 -2.66
N GLU A 25 -13.91 -3.61 -3.60
CA GLU A 25 -13.83 -3.27 -5.03
C GLU A 25 -14.24 -1.81 -5.26
N GLY A 26 -13.60 -1.15 -6.23
CA GLY A 26 -13.99 0.19 -6.70
C GLY A 26 -13.65 1.38 -5.80
N LYS A 27 -13.27 1.18 -4.53
CA LYS A 27 -13.02 2.29 -3.58
C LYS A 27 -11.57 2.74 -3.42
N ASN A 28 -10.63 2.21 -4.21
CA ASN A 28 -9.19 2.46 -4.04
C ASN A 28 -8.69 2.23 -2.60
N ALA A 29 -9.30 1.29 -1.87
CA ALA A 29 -9.11 1.14 -0.44
C ALA A 29 -8.03 0.13 -0.04
N SER A 30 -7.65 -0.79 -0.93
CA SER A 30 -6.64 -1.82 -0.66
C SER A 30 -5.21 -1.30 -0.91
N CYS A 31 -4.19 -1.98 -0.37
CA CYS A 31 -2.79 -1.56 -0.54
C CYS A 31 -2.38 -1.50 -2.01
N GLY A 32 -2.79 -2.50 -2.80
CA GLY A 32 -2.56 -2.53 -4.25
C GLY A 32 -3.28 -1.41 -4.99
N ALA A 33 -4.53 -1.10 -4.61
CA ALA A 33 -5.29 -0.04 -5.26
C ALA A 33 -4.73 1.35 -4.94
N LYS A 34 -4.40 1.61 -3.67
CA LYS A 34 -3.73 2.85 -3.25
C LYS A 34 -2.37 3.01 -3.93
N ALA A 35 -1.55 1.96 -3.96
CA ALA A 35 -0.26 1.99 -4.65
C ALA A 35 -0.44 2.31 -6.15
N LYS A 36 -1.41 1.69 -6.83
CA LYS A 36 -1.72 1.97 -8.24
C LYS A 36 -2.22 3.39 -8.46
N LEU A 37 -3.07 3.90 -7.58
CA LEU A 37 -3.57 5.28 -7.66
C LEU A 37 -2.43 6.28 -7.48
N LEU A 38 -1.60 6.09 -6.45
CA LEU A 38 -0.47 6.97 -6.19
C LEU A 38 0.54 6.95 -7.35
N SER A 39 0.83 5.78 -7.94
CA SER A 39 1.75 5.73 -9.08
C SER A 39 1.22 6.53 -10.26
N LYS A 40 -0.09 6.46 -10.55
CA LYS A 40 -0.70 7.25 -11.64
C LYS A 40 -0.53 8.75 -11.40
N LEU A 41 -0.75 9.21 -10.17
CA LEU A 41 -0.62 10.63 -9.81
C LEU A 41 0.84 11.10 -9.88
N LEU A 42 1.78 10.29 -9.40
CA LEU A 42 3.21 10.61 -9.45
C LEU A 42 3.77 10.55 -10.88
N GLU A 43 3.32 9.59 -11.69
CA GLU A 43 3.67 9.50 -13.13
C GLU A 43 3.15 10.71 -13.91
N ALA A 44 1.93 11.19 -13.60
CA ALA A 44 1.36 12.38 -14.22
C ALA A 44 2.18 13.66 -13.96
N ILE A 45 2.92 13.73 -12.85
CA ILE A 45 3.84 14.84 -12.56
C ILE A 45 5.28 14.55 -12.98
N GLY A 46 5.53 13.47 -13.75
CA GLY A 46 6.83 13.16 -14.36
C GLY A 46 7.77 12.28 -13.53
N LEU A 47 7.29 11.62 -12.47
CA LEU A 47 8.10 10.64 -11.73
C LEU A 47 7.96 9.24 -12.33
N ARG A 48 8.99 8.41 -12.15
CA ARG A 48 8.95 7.00 -12.55
C ARG A 48 8.57 6.15 -11.35
N CYS A 49 7.57 5.29 -11.51
CA CYS A 49 7.11 4.38 -10.46
C CYS A 49 7.30 2.92 -10.88
N ARG A 50 7.44 2.05 -9.87
CA ARG A 50 7.38 0.59 -10.00
C ARG A 50 6.58 0.03 -8.86
N LEU A 51 5.70 -0.92 -9.14
CA LEU A 51 5.07 -1.71 -8.08
C LEU A 51 6.03 -2.78 -7.60
N VAL A 52 6.10 -2.93 -6.28
CA VAL A 52 6.80 -4.01 -5.62
C VAL A 52 5.84 -4.70 -4.67
N TYR A 53 6.11 -5.97 -4.39
CA TYR A 53 5.35 -6.71 -3.41
C TYR A 53 6.27 -7.40 -2.41
N CYS A 54 5.74 -7.70 -1.25
CA CYS A 54 6.40 -8.49 -0.23
C CYS A 54 5.39 -9.47 0.39
N TYR A 55 5.91 -10.39 1.20
CA TYR A 55 5.10 -11.26 2.03
C TYR A 55 5.25 -10.88 3.48
N PHE A 56 4.17 -11.05 4.24
CA PHE A 56 4.12 -10.86 5.69
C PHE A 56 3.23 -11.93 6.33
N THR A 57 3.30 -12.05 7.64
CA THR A 57 2.44 -12.94 8.43
C THR A 57 1.49 -12.10 9.28
N TRP A 58 0.19 -12.45 9.29
CA TRP A 58 -0.82 -11.70 10.02
C TRP A 58 -0.53 -11.60 11.53
N ALA A 59 0.05 -12.65 12.11
CA ALA A 59 0.43 -12.70 13.53
C ALA A 59 1.55 -11.70 13.91
N GLU A 60 2.30 -11.16 12.94
CA GLU A 60 3.33 -10.15 13.18
C GLU A 60 2.77 -8.71 13.10
N THR A 61 1.49 -8.56 12.75
CA THR A 61 0.82 -7.25 12.70
C THR A 61 0.23 -6.86 14.05
N ASN A 62 -0.19 -5.61 14.19
CA ASN A 62 -0.90 -5.11 15.37
C ASN A 62 -2.41 -5.45 15.36
N ILE A 63 -2.84 -6.40 14.52
CA ILE A 63 -4.21 -6.87 14.46
C ILE A 63 -4.45 -7.84 15.64
N PRO A 64 -5.58 -7.71 16.37
CA PRO A 64 -5.92 -8.60 17.47
C PRO A 64 -5.89 -10.08 17.08
N LYS A 65 -5.38 -10.92 18.00
CA LYS A 65 -5.19 -12.36 17.75
C LYS A 65 -6.49 -13.08 17.37
N GLU A 66 -7.60 -12.69 17.98
CA GLU A 66 -8.93 -13.23 17.72
C GLU A 66 -9.43 -12.95 16.29
N ILE A 67 -8.94 -11.88 15.66
CA ILE A 67 -9.18 -11.58 14.25
C ILE A 67 -8.20 -12.35 13.37
N VAL A 68 -6.90 -12.30 13.71
CA VAL A 68 -5.83 -13.02 12.98
C VAL A 68 -6.13 -14.51 12.84
N ASN A 69 -6.63 -15.17 13.90
CA ASN A 69 -6.96 -16.59 13.89
C ASN A 69 -8.09 -16.97 12.92
N ARG A 70 -8.84 -15.99 12.38
CA ARG A 70 -9.88 -16.21 11.37
C ARG A 70 -9.34 -16.11 9.95
N ALA A 71 -8.07 -15.74 9.76
CA ALA A 71 -7.48 -15.59 8.44
C ALA A 71 -7.43 -16.95 7.72
N PRO A 72 -7.78 -17.01 6.41
CA PRO A 72 -7.77 -18.26 5.66
C PRO A 72 -6.35 -18.83 5.49
N GLN A 73 -5.33 -17.98 5.59
CA GLN A 73 -3.92 -18.34 5.52
C GLN A 73 -3.14 -17.43 6.46
N ALA A 74 -2.08 -17.97 7.09
CA ALA A 74 -1.23 -17.20 7.99
C ALA A 74 -0.40 -16.13 7.26
N LYS A 75 -0.01 -16.39 6.01
CA LYS A 75 0.78 -15.50 5.17
C LYS A 75 -0.10 -14.76 4.17
N ALA A 76 0.24 -13.50 3.91
CA ALA A 76 -0.39 -12.67 2.89
C ALA A 76 0.66 -11.87 2.11
N SER A 77 0.26 -11.39 0.94
CA SER A 77 1.06 -10.49 0.12
C SER A 77 0.67 -9.03 0.36
N HIS A 78 1.64 -8.14 0.34
CA HIS A 78 1.46 -6.69 0.42
C HIS A 78 2.04 -6.01 -0.81
N VAL A 79 1.38 -4.96 -1.32
CA VAL A 79 1.82 -4.22 -2.51
C VAL A 79 2.06 -2.76 -2.15
N LEU A 80 3.18 -2.22 -2.62
CA LEU A 80 3.62 -0.85 -2.41
C LEU A 80 4.40 -0.34 -3.63
N LEU A 81 4.92 0.89 -3.56
CA LEU A 81 5.68 1.51 -4.64
C LEU A 81 7.17 1.62 -4.36
N LYS A 82 7.95 1.56 -5.44
CA LYS A 82 9.22 2.25 -5.57
C LYS A 82 9.06 3.44 -6.50
N VAL A 83 9.56 4.60 -6.08
CA VAL A 83 9.53 5.85 -6.84
C VAL A 83 10.96 6.31 -7.10
N TYR A 84 11.27 6.63 -8.35
CA TYR A 84 12.56 7.24 -8.69
C TYR A 84 12.50 8.73 -8.37
N VAL A 85 13.37 9.16 -7.46
CA VAL A 85 13.46 10.56 -7.02
C VAL A 85 14.66 11.19 -7.73
N PRO A 86 14.44 12.14 -8.66
CA PRO A 86 15.51 12.73 -9.46
C PRO A 86 16.57 13.46 -8.62
N GLU A 87 16.17 14.10 -7.52
CA GLU A 87 17.04 14.90 -6.66
C GLU A 87 18.19 14.10 -6.05
N ASN A 88 17.93 12.85 -5.67
CA ASN A 88 18.92 11.97 -5.07
C ASN A 88 19.34 10.81 -6.00
N LYS A 89 18.78 10.77 -7.21
CA LYS A 89 18.99 9.72 -8.23
C LYS A 89 18.74 8.30 -7.70
N LYS A 90 17.82 8.13 -6.74
CA LYS A 90 17.55 6.85 -6.07
C LYS A 90 16.10 6.41 -6.24
N TRP A 91 15.92 5.10 -6.19
CA TRP A 91 14.60 4.50 -5.99
C TRP A 91 14.31 4.41 -4.50
N VAL A 92 13.21 5.01 -4.05
CA VAL A 92 12.76 4.96 -2.65
C VAL A 92 11.45 4.22 -2.53
N PHE A 93 11.26 3.51 -1.43
CA PHE A 93 10.01 2.84 -1.09
C PHE A 93 8.98 3.85 -0.60
N VAL A 94 7.77 3.77 -1.13
CA VAL A 94 6.63 4.61 -0.77
C VAL A 94 5.41 3.72 -0.56
N ASP A 95 4.89 3.73 0.66
CA ASP A 95 3.81 2.86 1.11
C ASP A 95 2.64 3.70 1.68
N PRO A 96 1.53 3.87 0.92
CA PRO A 96 0.38 4.68 1.32
C PRO A 96 -0.73 3.86 2.03
N THR A 97 -0.41 2.74 2.69
CA THR A 97 -1.43 1.76 3.10
C THR A 97 -2.35 2.22 4.22
N TRP A 98 -1.81 2.51 5.41
CA TRP A 98 -2.62 2.83 6.57
C TRP A 98 -3.09 4.29 6.50
N ASP A 99 -4.41 4.50 6.48
CA ASP A 99 -4.99 5.84 6.61
C ASP A 99 -4.79 6.36 8.04
N SER A 100 -4.70 7.69 8.16
CA SER A 100 -4.44 8.36 9.44
C SER A 100 -5.45 8.05 10.55
N GLY A 101 -6.67 7.66 10.22
CA GLY A 101 -7.68 7.25 11.20
C GLY A 101 -7.31 5.97 11.95
N LEU A 102 -6.40 5.15 11.41
CA LEU A 102 -5.94 3.90 12.01
C LEU A 102 -4.69 4.06 12.91
N LYS A 103 -4.26 5.30 13.19
CA LYS A 103 -3.04 5.62 13.95
C LYS A 103 -2.95 5.03 15.36
N THR A 104 -4.09 4.63 15.93
CA THR A 104 -4.17 4.03 17.27
C THR A 104 -3.56 2.63 17.33
N HIS A 105 -3.53 1.92 16.20
CA HIS A 105 -3.02 0.55 16.12
C HIS A 105 -1.89 0.40 15.11
N PHE A 106 -1.77 1.30 14.13
CA PHE A 106 -0.78 1.19 13.07
C PHE A 106 0.12 2.41 13.00
N LYS A 107 1.38 2.18 12.58
CA LYS A 107 2.31 3.25 12.29
C LYS A 107 1.96 3.88 10.94
N ILE A 108 1.42 5.09 10.96
CA ILE A 108 1.04 5.84 9.77
C ILE A 108 2.31 6.34 9.07
N SER A 109 2.45 6.00 7.80
CA SER A 109 3.58 6.43 6.99
C SER A 109 3.52 7.94 6.71
N GLN A 110 4.69 8.57 6.81
CA GLN A 110 4.92 9.95 6.38
C GLN A 110 5.93 9.93 5.25
N TRP A 111 5.77 10.82 4.28
CA TRP A 111 6.70 10.97 3.19
C TRP A 111 7.15 12.43 3.07
N ASP A 112 8.45 12.64 2.96
CA ASP A 112 9.04 13.95 2.69
C ASP A 112 9.11 14.25 1.18
N GLY A 113 8.66 13.34 0.31
CA GLY A 113 8.75 13.48 -1.15
C GLY A 113 10.08 13.05 -1.77
N VAL A 114 11.04 12.57 -0.95
CA VAL A 114 12.43 12.29 -1.37
C VAL A 114 12.98 10.96 -0.83
N SER A 115 12.64 10.62 0.41
CA SER A 115 13.19 9.50 1.19
C SER A 115 12.22 8.31 1.24
N ASN A 116 12.66 7.19 1.82
CA ASN A 116 11.79 6.04 2.03
C ASN A 116 10.69 6.39 3.06
N THR A 117 9.49 5.86 2.87
CA THR A 117 8.48 5.80 3.93
C THR A 117 8.73 4.60 4.84
N THR A 118 8.06 4.56 5.98
CA THR A 118 7.89 3.30 6.72
C THR A 118 7.00 2.34 5.91
N ILE A 119 7.29 1.04 5.97
CA ILE A 119 6.49 -0.02 5.33
C ILE A 119 5.38 -0.46 6.27
N ALA A 120 4.19 -0.67 5.73
CA ALA A 120 2.97 -0.90 6.51
C ALA A 120 2.98 -2.24 7.28
N VAL A 121 3.71 -3.23 6.77
CA VAL A 121 3.77 -4.58 7.32
C VAL A 121 5.21 -5.02 7.58
N PRO A 122 5.47 -5.87 8.59
CA PRO A 122 6.77 -6.49 8.79
C PRO A 122 7.16 -7.34 7.58
N THR A 123 8.35 -7.12 7.05
CA THR A 123 8.86 -7.93 5.94
C THR A 123 10.38 -7.93 5.88
N LYS A 124 10.95 -8.97 5.24
CA LYS A 124 12.40 -9.15 5.07
C LYS A 124 12.85 -9.02 3.61
N ARG A 125 11.93 -9.15 2.65
CA ARG A 125 12.27 -9.23 1.22
C ARG A 125 11.20 -8.58 0.36
N PHE A 126 11.63 -7.92 -0.71
CA PHE A 126 10.78 -7.28 -1.71
C PHE A 126 11.04 -7.89 -3.08
N TYR A 127 9.98 -7.95 -3.88
CA TYR A 127 9.98 -8.54 -5.21
C TYR A 127 9.34 -7.56 -6.19
N TYR A 128 9.88 -7.50 -7.40
CA TYR A 128 9.23 -6.76 -8.49
C TYR A 128 8.10 -7.60 -9.08
N LEU A 129 6.97 -6.96 -9.41
CA LEU A 129 5.91 -7.63 -10.14
C LEU A 129 6.36 -7.89 -11.57
N LYS A 130 6.27 -9.15 -12.00
CA LYS A 130 6.65 -9.60 -13.33
C LYS A 130 5.50 -10.33 -14.01
N ASP A 131 5.40 -10.20 -15.33
CA ASP A 131 4.46 -10.97 -16.15
C ASP A 131 4.95 -12.41 -16.37
N GLU A 132 4.18 -13.19 -17.12
CA GLU A 132 4.48 -14.60 -17.45
C GLU A 132 5.80 -14.76 -18.22
N LYS A 133 6.27 -13.69 -18.88
CA LYS A 133 7.54 -13.65 -19.63
C LYS A 133 8.69 -13.11 -18.78
N GLY A 134 8.46 -12.83 -17.50
CA GLY A 134 9.46 -12.30 -16.57
C GLY A 134 9.74 -10.80 -16.70
N GLN A 135 8.94 -10.05 -17.47
CA GLN A 135 9.09 -8.61 -17.66
C GLN A 135 8.39 -7.84 -16.55
N GLU A 136 8.96 -6.71 -16.10
CA GLU A 136 8.33 -5.88 -15.06
C GLU A 136 6.95 -5.38 -15.53
N ILE A 137 5.91 -5.62 -14.73
CA ILE A 137 4.57 -5.13 -15.01
C ILE A 137 4.53 -3.64 -14.69
N SER A 138 4.13 -2.81 -15.67
CA SER A 138 3.91 -1.40 -15.43
C SER A 138 2.77 -1.17 -14.44
N CYS A 139 2.83 -0.09 -13.66
CA CYS A 139 1.81 0.20 -12.65
C CYS A 139 0.41 0.27 -13.24
N GLN A 140 0.28 0.73 -14.49
CA GLN A 140 -1.00 0.83 -15.20
C GLN A 140 -1.60 -0.54 -15.55
N LYS A 141 -0.75 -1.51 -15.92
CA LYS A 141 -1.16 -2.88 -16.28
C LYS A 141 -1.45 -3.76 -15.06
N PHE A 142 -1.02 -3.36 -13.87
CA PHE A 142 -1.30 -4.11 -12.65
C PHE A 142 -2.80 -4.21 -12.38
N GLN A 143 -3.29 -5.44 -12.23
CA GLN A 143 -4.64 -5.71 -11.80
C GLN A 143 -4.64 -5.90 -10.28
N VAL A 144 -5.41 -5.06 -9.59
CA VAL A 144 -5.58 -5.18 -8.14
C VAL A 144 -6.29 -6.51 -7.89
N ARG A 145 -5.73 -7.33 -7.01
CA ARG A 145 -6.37 -8.60 -6.64
C ARG A 145 -7.66 -8.31 -5.88
N ASN A 146 -8.73 -8.96 -6.32
CA ASN A 146 -10.00 -8.94 -5.61
C ASN A 146 -9.95 -9.98 -4.49
N PHE A 147 -10.10 -9.50 -3.25
CA PHE A 147 -10.47 -10.38 -2.13
C PHE A 147 -11.98 -10.29 -2.01
N ASP A 148 -12.65 -11.42 -1.76
CA ASP A 148 -14.08 -11.42 -1.56
C ASP A 148 -14.43 -10.65 -0.26
N PRO A 149 -15.16 -9.53 -0.33
CA PRO A 149 -15.53 -8.72 0.82
C PRO A 149 -16.53 -9.43 1.74
N GLN A 150 -17.28 -10.41 1.22
CA GLN A 150 -18.25 -11.21 1.98
C GLN A 150 -17.60 -12.43 2.65
N LYS A 151 -16.35 -12.79 2.31
CA LYS A 151 -15.61 -13.82 3.06
C LYS A 151 -15.46 -13.40 4.53
N GLY A 152 -15.68 -14.36 5.42
CA GLY A 152 -15.76 -14.13 6.86
C GLY A 152 -14.59 -13.34 7.44
N TYR A 153 -13.36 -13.61 7.01
CA TYR A 153 -12.18 -12.88 7.46
C TYR A 153 -12.19 -11.40 7.03
N THR A 154 -12.39 -11.13 5.74
CA THR A 154 -12.41 -9.78 5.17
C THR A 154 -13.43 -8.89 5.88
N LYS A 155 -14.65 -9.41 6.07
CA LYS A 155 -15.73 -8.71 6.75
C LYS A 155 -15.42 -8.40 8.21
N VAL A 156 -14.86 -9.37 8.93
CA VAL A 156 -14.49 -9.19 10.35
C VAL A 156 -13.37 -8.16 10.49
N LEU A 157 -12.35 -8.23 9.62
CA LEU A 157 -11.23 -7.30 9.65
C LEU A 157 -11.67 -5.86 9.31
N ASN A 158 -12.49 -5.69 8.27
CA ASN A 158 -12.99 -4.36 7.87
C ASN A 158 -13.86 -3.72 8.94
N ARG A 159 -14.76 -4.50 9.58
CA ARG A 159 -15.56 -4.01 10.73
C ARG A 159 -14.68 -3.57 11.90
N TRP A 160 -13.57 -4.27 12.13
CA TRP A 160 -12.63 -3.85 13.16
C TRP A 160 -11.91 -2.56 12.78
N PHE A 161 -11.50 -2.39 11.51
CA PHE A 161 -10.97 -1.11 11.04
C PHE A 161 -11.97 0.03 11.27
N ASP A 162 -13.25 -0.16 10.95
CA ASP A 162 -14.29 0.84 11.21
C ASP A 162 -14.40 1.21 12.69
N LYS A 163 -14.32 0.22 13.58
CA LYS A 163 -14.42 0.44 15.02
C LYS A 163 -13.25 1.26 15.58
N ILE A 164 -12.04 1.06 15.06
CA ILE A 164 -10.83 1.72 15.59
C ILE A 164 -10.51 3.04 14.91
N ARG A 165 -11.12 3.30 13.76
CA ARG A 165 -10.91 4.51 12.96
C ARG A 165 -11.48 5.73 13.71
N LYS A 166 -10.68 6.78 13.82
CA LYS A 166 -11.03 8.04 14.49
C LYS A 166 -10.80 9.23 13.58
#